data_AF-A0A975LC59-F1
#
_entry.id   AF-A0A975LC59-F1
#
_cell.length_a   1.000
_cell.length_b   1.000
_cell.length_c   1.000
_cell.angle_alpha   90.00
_cell.angle_beta   90.00
_cell.angle_gamma   90.00
#
_symmetry.space_group_name_H-M   'P 1'
#
loop_
_entity.id
_entity.type
_entity.pdbx_description
1 polymer ?
#
loop_
_entity_poly.entity_id
_entity_poly.type
_entity_poly.pdbx_seq_one_letter_code
_entity_poly.pdbx_strand_id
1 'polypeptide(L)'
;MALLRLILNIIWLFVAGFWLAVGYVIAGLICCLLIVTIPFGIASFRMASYAIWPFGRDLVRRPGAGGGTTVMNVIWLIVAGWWLTIGHITTALALAITIIGIPMAWASLKMIPVALAPFGNEIVRVGHPREPWQF
;
A
#
# COMPACT_ATOMS: atom_id res chain seq x y z
N MET A 1 3.50 7.20 -21.65
CA MET A 1 3.62 5.72 -21.59
C MET A 1 2.47 5.08 -20.78
N ALA A 2 1.21 5.17 -21.24
CA ALA A 2 0.07 4.53 -20.54
C ALA A 2 0.07 3.00 -20.71
N LEU A 3 0.45 2.52 -21.91
CA LEU A 3 0.54 1.11 -22.26
C LEU A 3 1.51 0.34 -21.36
N LEU A 4 2.71 0.87 -21.12
CA LEU A 4 3.71 0.24 -20.24
C LEU A 4 3.16 0.05 -18.81
N ARG A 5 2.45 1.05 -18.28
CA ARG A 5 1.84 0.94 -16.94
C ARG A 5 0.81 -0.17 -16.89
N LEU A 6 -0.02 -0.31 -17.94
CA LEU A 6 -1.01 -1.37 -18.04
C LEU A 6 -0.35 -2.76 -18.06
N ILE A 7 0.68 -2.94 -18.88
CA ILE A 7 1.41 -4.22 -18.98
C ILE A 7 2.01 -4.59 -17.62
N LEU A 8 2.73 -3.66 -16.97
CA LEU A 8 3.33 -3.91 -15.65
C LEU A 8 2.28 -4.23 -14.58
N ASN A 9 1.15 -3.53 -14.61
CA ASN A 9 0.02 -3.77 -13.71
C ASN A 9 -0.55 -5.19 -13.91
N ILE A 10 -0.76 -5.62 -15.17
CA ILE A 10 -1.29 -6.96 -15.47
C ILE A 10 -0.32 -8.03 -14.98
N ILE A 11 0.96 -7.92 -15.31
CA ILE A 11 2.00 -8.87 -14.84
C ILE A 11 2.00 -8.92 -13.31
N TRP A 12 2.02 -7.75 -12.67
CA TRP A 12 2.01 -7.63 -11.23
C TRP A 12 0.81 -8.32 -10.58
N LEU A 13 -0.40 -8.16 -11.14
CA LEU A 13 -1.62 -8.73 -10.57
C LEU A 13 -1.51 -10.24 -10.40
N PHE A 14 -1.02 -10.95 -11.42
CA PHE A 14 -0.87 -12.41 -11.40
C PHE A 14 0.29 -12.88 -10.55
N VAL A 15 1.37 -12.10 -10.49
CA VAL A 15 2.61 -12.50 -9.84
C VAL A 15 2.59 -12.26 -8.33
N ALA A 16 2.00 -11.15 -7.87
CA ALA A 16 2.08 -10.72 -6.47
C ALA A 16 0.89 -9.88 -5.99
N GLY A 17 0.38 -9.01 -6.86
CA GLY A 17 -0.63 -8.01 -6.52
C GLY A 17 -1.90 -8.59 -5.94
N PHE A 18 -2.38 -9.71 -6.50
CA PHE A 18 -3.56 -10.40 -6.00
C PHE A 18 -3.36 -10.88 -4.55
N TRP A 19 -2.25 -11.57 -4.26
CA TRP A 19 -1.96 -12.12 -2.94
C TRP A 19 -1.78 -11.04 -1.88
N LEU A 20 -1.06 -9.96 -2.20
CA LEU A 20 -0.89 -8.84 -1.30
C LEU A 20 -2.23 -8.12 -1.04
N ALA A 21 -3.03 -7.91 -2.08
CA ALA A 21 -4.35 -7.31 -1.94
C ALA A 21 -5.28 -8.16 -1.06
N VAL A 22 -5.26 -9.48 -1.21
CA VAL A 22 -5.98 -10.41 -0.32
C VAL A 22 -5.49 -10.26 1.12
N GLY A 23 -4.17 -10.15 1.35
CA GLY A 23 -3.63 -9.85 2.68
C GLY A 23 -4.22 -8.59 3.31
N TYR A 24 -4.29 -7.48 2.56
CA TYR A 24 -4.95 -6.26 3.01
C TYR A 24 -6.46 -6.42 3.24
N VAL A 25 -7.16 -7.19 2.39
CA VAL A 25 -8.58 -7.46 2.60
C VAL A 25 -8.80 -8.26 3.88
N ILE A 26 -7.99 -9.29 4.14
CA ILE A 26 -8.06 -10.09 5.37
C ILE A 26 -7.78 -9.21 6.59
N ALA A 27 -6.72 -8.40 6.56
CA ALA A 27 -6.44 -7.43 7.62
C ALA A 27 -7.63 -6.50 7.87
N GLY A 28 -8.26 -6.05 6.78
CA GLY A 28 -9.41 -5.16 6.83
C GLY A 28 -10.63 -5.82 7.46
N LEU A 29 -10.92 -7.06 7.07
CA LEU A 29 -12.02 -7.85 7.63
C LEU A 29 -11.81 -8.14 9.12
N ILE A 30 -10.59 -8.50 9.53
CA ILE A 30 -10.25 -8.68 10.96
C ILE A 30 -10.54 -7.38 11.74
N CYS A 31 -10.11 -6.23 11.21
CA CYS A 31 -10.38 -4.94 11.84
C CYS A 31 -11.89 -4.61 11.90
N CYS A 32 -12.65 -4.95 10.87
CA CYS A 32 -14.11 -4.77 10.88
C CYS A 32 -14.80 -5.66 11.90
N LEU A 33 -14.35 -6.91 12.08
CA LEU A 33 -14.91 -7.85 13.05
C LEU A 33 -14.71 -7.40 14.50
N LEU A 34 -13.61 -6.68 14.78
CA LEU A 34 -13.33 -6.13 16.11
C LEU A 34 -14.20 -4.91 16.44
N ILE A 35 -14.98 -4.38 15.49
CA ILE A 35 -15.90 -3.22 15.54
C ILE A 35 -15.20 -1.90 15.91
N VAL A 36 -14.46 -1.86 17.01
CA VAL A 36 -13.69 -0.70 17.48
C VAL A 36 -12.62 -0.28 16.47
N THR A 37 -12.11 -1.20 15.64
CA THR A 37 -11.07 -0.92 14.64
C THR A 37 -11.58 -0.79 13.19
N ILE A 38 -12.88 -0.57 12.99
CA ILE A 38 -13.47 -0.26 11.66
C ILE A 38 -12.68 0.80 10.84
N PRO A 39 -12.20 1.94 11.39
CA PRO A 39 -11.44 2.90 10.59
C PRO A 39 -10.13 2.32 10.02
N PHE A 40 -9.51 1.37 10.72
CA PHE A 40 -8.35 0.63 10.24
C PHE A 40 -8.73 -0.34 9.12
N GLY A 41 -9.91 -0.95 9.21
CA GLY A 41 -10.47 -1.78 8.15
C GLY A 41 -10.60 -1.03 6.82
N ILE A 42 -11.18 0.17 6.88
CA ILE A 42 -11.33 1.06 5.72
C ILE A 42 -9.97 1.46 5.15
N ALA A 43 -9.01 1.82 6.00
CA ALA A 43 -7.64 2.13 5.58
C ALA A 43 -6.99 0.94 4.86
N SER A 44 -7.20 -0.28 5.35
CA SER A 44 -6.70 -1.52 4.76
C SER A 44 -7.29 -1.80 3.39
N PHE A 45 -8.62 -1.69 3.22
CA PHE A 45 -9.27 -1.89 1.92
C PHE A 45 -8.81 -0.89 0.86
N ARG A 46 -8.55 0.36 1.28
CA ARG A 46 -7.94 1.37 0.40
C ARG A 46 -6.54 0.95 -0.05
N MET A 47 -5.75 0.36 0.84
CA MET A 47 -4.43 -0.19 0.48
C MET A 47 -4.53 -1.44 -0.38
N ALA A 48 -5.55 -2.29 -0.20
CA ALA A 48 -5.82 -3.41 -1.10
C ALA A 48 -6.00 -2.91 -2.55
N SER A 49 -6.79 -1.86 -2.76
CA SER A 49 -6.97 -1.26 -4.09
C SER A 49 -5.65 -0.73 -4.69
N TYR A 50 -4.76 -0.19 -3.86
CA TYR A 50 -3.44 0.24 -4.28
C TYR A 50 -2.52 -0.95 -4.61
N ALA A 51 -2.57 -2.01 -3.81
CA ALA A 51 -1.81 -3.24 -4.02
C ALA A 51 -2.23 -3.98 -5.29
N ILE A 52 -3.49 -3.90 -5.72
CA ILE A 52 -3.93 -4.46 -7.02
C ILE A 52 -3.27 -3.71 -8.19
N TRP A 53 -3.23 -2.37 -8.14
CA TRP A 53 -2.76 -1.53 -9.24
C TRP A 53 -1.74 -0.47 -8.79
N PRO A 54 -0.48 -0.86 -8.52
CA PRO A 54 0.52 0.05 -7.96
C PRO A 54 1.12 0.98 -9.00
N PHE A 55 1.13 0.63 -10.29
CA PHE A 55 1.81 1.44 -11.31
C PHE A 55 0.92 2.60 -11.78
N GLY A 56 1.49 3.81 -11.82
CA GLY A 56 0.74 5.03 -12.15
C GLY A 56 0.07 5.70 -10.95
N ARG A 57 0.28 5.15 -9.75
CA ARG A 57 -0.15 5.73 -8.49
C ARG A 57 1.06 5.99 -7.59
N ASP A 58 0.96 7.05 -6.83
CA ASP A 58 1.99 7.48 -5.88
C ASP A 58 1.37 7.81 -4.53
N LEU A 59 2.20 7.77 -3.50
CA LEU A 59 1.81 8.00 -2.12
C LEU A 59 2.29 9.37 -1.67
N VAL A 60 1.34 10.21 -1.27
CA VAL A 60 1.61 11.59 -0.84
C VAL A 60 1.05 11.78 0.56
N ARG A 61 1.78 12.54 1.39
CA ARG A 61 1.32 12.91 2.72
C ARG A 61 0.16 13.90 2.60
N ARG A 62 -0.91 13.68 3.35
CA ARG A 62 -2.04 14.62 3.40
C ARG A 62 -1.66 15.88 4.19
N PRO A 63 -2.03 17.08 3.72
CA PRO A 63 -1.92 18.30 4.51
C PRO A 63 -2.73 18.16 5.80
N GLY A 64 -2.20 18.63 6.93
CA GLY A 64 -2.86 18.51 8.23
C GLY A 64 -2.80 17.12 8.88
N ALA A 65 -1.96 16.21 8.39
CA ALA A 65 -1.67 14.95 9.06
C ALA A 65 -0.87 15.18 10.37
N GLY A 66 -1.59 15.53 11.45
CA GLY A 66 -1.02 15.81 12.77
C GLY A 66 -0.81 14.58 13.67
N GLY A 67 -0.51 14.81 14.96
CA GLY A 67 -0.12 13.78 15.93
C GLY A 67 -1.12 12.62 16.10
N GLY A 68 -2.42 12.84 15.87
CA GLY A 68 -3.42 11.77 15.87
C GLY A 68 -3.15 10.67 14.84
N THR A 69 -2.54 11.01 13.69
CA THR A 69 -2.15 10.01 12.68
C THR A 69 -1.03 9.10 13.16
N THR A 70 -0.11 9.62 13.98
CA THR A 70 0.97 8.83 14.57
C THR A 70 0.42 7.77 15.52
N VAL A 71 -0.51 8.14 16.39
CA VAL A 71 -1.16 7.19 17.32
C VAL A 71 -1.87 6.08 16.55
N MET A 72 -2.64 6.43 15.51
CA MET A 72 -3.30 5.44 14.66
C MET A 72 -2.28 4.53 13.94
N ASN A 73 -1.17 5.08 13.44
CA ASN A 73 -0.13 4.27 12.79
C ASN A 73 0.56 3.30 13.77
N VAL A 74 0.77 3.70 15.04
CA VAL A 74 1.32 2.80 16.07
C VAL A 74 0.36 1.64 16.36
N ILE A 75 -0.93 1.92 16.56
CA ILE A 75 -1.94 0.88 16.78
C ILE A 75 -2.00 -0.06 15.56
N TRP A 76 -2.02 0.52 14.36
CA TRP A 76 -2.03 -0.25 13.12
C TRP A 76 -0.82 -1.15 12.99
N LEU A 77 0.38 -0.64 13.29
CA LEU A 77 1.62 -1.41 13.18
C LEU A 77 1.58 -2.67 14.04
N ILE A 78 1.00 -2.59 15.24
CA ILE A 78 0.86 -3.72 16.17
C ILE A 78 -0.18 -4.73 15.66
N VAL A 79 -1.32 -4.26 15.15
CA VAL A 79 -2.45 -5.12 14.75
C VAL A 79 -2.22 -5.77 13.38
N ALA A 80 -1.80 -4.97 12.39
CA ALA A 80 -1.84 -5.34 10.97
C ALA A 80 -0.55 -5.03 10.20
N GLY A 81 0.08 -3.90 10.50
CA GLY A 81 1.13 -3.35 9.63
C GLY A 81 2.39 -4.21 9.53
N TRP A 82 2.78 -4.89 10.62
CA TRP A 82 4.02 -5.68 10.63
C TRP A 82 3.97 -6.90 9.72
N TRP A 83 2.90 -7.69 9.75
CA TRP A 83 2.80 -8.89 8.92
C TRP A 83 2.53 -8.57 7.44
N LEU A 84 1.79 -7.51 7.14
CA LEU A 84 1.65 -6.99 5.77
C LEU A 84 2.99 -6.52 5.21
N THR A 85 3.80 -5.85 6.04
CA THR A 85 5.16 -5.42 5.67
C THR A 85 6.06 -6.61 5.39
N ILE A 86 6.01 -7.65 6.23
CA ILE A 86 6.73 -8.90 5.97
C ILE A 86 6.29 -9.50 4.63
N GLY A 87 4.99 -9.55 4.35
CA GLY A 87 4.46 -9.99 3.05
C GLY A 87 5.04 -9.21 1.86
N HIS A 88 5.20 -7.89 2.00
CA HIS A 88 5.85 -7.07 0.98
C HIS A 88 7.34 -7.37 0.82
N ILE A 89 8.07 -7.56 1.92
CA ILE A 89 9.50 -7.86 1.92
C ILE A 89 9.74 -9.25 1.30
N THR A 90 9.01 -10.28 1.73
CA THR A 90 9.14 -11.64 1.19
C THR A 90 8.83 -11.67 -0.30
N THR A 91 7.76 -10.99 -0.72
CA THR A 91 7.40 -10.82 -2.13
C THR A 91 8.50 -10.11 -2.91
N ALA A 92 9.05 -9.02 -2.37
CA ALA A 92 10.13 -8.28 -3.03
C ALA A 92 11.39 -9.14 -3.23
N LEU A 93 11.79 -9.89 -2.20
CA LEU A 93 12.94 -10.79 -2.26
C LEU A 93 12.72 -11.91 -3.28
N ALA A 94 11.53 -12.53 -3.29
CA ALA A 94 11.19 -13.57 -4.26
C ALA A 94 11.24 -13.05 -5.70
N LEU A 95 10.74 -11.83 -5.95
CA LEU A 95 10.73 -11.23 -7.28
C LEU A 95 12.13 -10.77 -7.73
N ALA A 96 12.96 -10.31 -6.79
CA ALA A 96 14.31 -9.84 -7.09
C ALA A 96 15.26 -10.93 -7.60
N ILE A 97 14.91 -12.22 -7.48
CA ILE A 97 15.68 -13.35 -8.02
C ILE A 97 15.79 -13.29 -9.55
N THR A 98 14.82 -12.68 -10.22
CA THR A 98 14.77 -12.61 -11.69
C THR A 98 14.96 -11.18 -12.18
N ILE A 99 15.65 -11.01 -13.32
CA ILE A 99 15.81 -9.69 -13.95
C ILE A 99 14.45 -9.06 -14.26
N ILE A 100 13.50 -9.87 -14.75
CA ILE A 100 12.14 -9.43 -15.07
C ILE A 100 11.38 -9.01 -13.80
N GLY A 101 11.67 -9.61 -12.65
CA GLY A 101 11.01 -9.35 -11.38
C GLY A 101 11.50 -8.09 -10.65
N ILE A 102 12.67 -7.54 -10.99
CA ILE A 102 13.23 -6.34 -10.33
C ILE A 102 12.25 -5.14 -10.33
N PRO A 103 11.59 -4.77 -11.45
CA PRO A 103 10.60 -3.69 -11.46
C PRO A 103 9.40 -3.96 -10.54
N MET A 104 8.99 -5.22 -10.39
CA MET A 104 7.91 -5.62 -9.50
C MET A 104 8.35 -5.70 -8.04
N ALA A 105 9.58 -6.12 -7.77
CA ALA A 105 10.17 -6.06 -6.44
C ALA A 105 10.17 -4.60 -5.95
N TRP A 106 10.57 -3.67 -6.81
CA TRP A 106 10.47 -2.24 -6.51
C TRP A 106 9.03 -1.78 -6.22
N ALA A 107 8.06 -2.25 -7.02
CA ALA A 107 6.65 -1.96 -6.77
C ALA A 107 6.17 -2.49 -5.41
N SER A 108 6.65 -3.65 -4.95
CA SER A 108 6.35 -4.16 -3.61
C SER A 108 7.00 -3.32 -2.51
N LEU A 109 8.30 -3.01 -2.65
CA LEU A 109 9.06 -2.25 -1.65
C LEU A 109 8.50 -0.84 -1.44
N LYS A 110 8.09 -0.15 -2.51
CA LYS A 110 7.52 1.21 -2.40
C LYS A 110 6.20 1.26 -1.63
N MET A 111 5.53 0.11 -1.43
CA MET A 111 4.28 0.03 -0.67
C MET A 111 4.52 -0.23 0.83
N ILE A 112 5.75 -0.60 1.23
CA ILE A 112 6.10 -0.83 2.64
C ILE A 112 5.79 0.39 3.53
N PRO A 113 6.13 1.64 3.16
CA PRO A 113 5.83 2.78 4.02
C PRO A 113 4.33 2.92 4.34
N VAL A 114 3.46 2.60 3.39
CA VAL A 114 2.01 2.65 3.61
C VAL A 114 1.48 1.40 4.32
N ALA A 115 2.12 0.25 4.14
CA ALA A 115 1.84 -0.96 4.91
C ALA A 115 2.12 -0.73 6.40
N LEU A 116 3.21 -0.03 6.73
CA LEU A 116 3.60 0.34 8.09
C LEU A 116 2.72 1.46 8.66
N ALA A 117 2.43 2.48 7.84
CA ALA A 117 1.77 3.70 8.28
C ALA A 117 0.73 4.18 7.24
N PRO A 118 -0.50 3.62 7.23
CA PRO A 118 -1.51 3.96 6.24
C PRO A 118 -2.19 5.30 6.52
N PHE A 119 -2.12 5.82 7.75
CA PHE A 119 -2.81 7.05 8.14
C PHE A 119 -1.98 8.31 7.86
N GLY A 120 -2.68 9.38 7.47
CA GLY A 120 -2.08 10.64 7.04
C GLY A 120 -1.55 10.61 5.60
N ASN A 121 -1.87 9.55 4.85
CA ASN A 121 -1.40 9.33 3.50
C ASN A 121 -2.57 9.23 2.49
N GLU A 122 -2.30 9.67 1.27
CA GLU A 122 -3.21 9.64 0.13
C GLU A 122 -2.55 8.98 -1.08
N ILE A 123 -3.35 8.21 -1.82
CA ILE A 123 -2.95 7.59 -3.07
C ILE A 123 -3.43 8.49 -4.21
N VAL A 124 -2.50 9.13 -4.89
CA VAL A 124 -2.76 10.02 -6.02
C VAL A 124 -2.28 9.39 -7.31
N ARG A 125 -2.72 9.91 -8.45
CA ARG A 125 -2.12 9.56 -9.74
C ARG A 125 -0.76 10.23 -9.88
N VAL A 126 0.18 9.52 -10.49
CA VAL A 126 1.49 10.10 -10.83
C VAL A 126 1.27 11.30 -11.76
N GLY A 127 1.92 12.42 -11.46
CA GLY A 127 1.77 13.67 -12.20
C GLY A 127 0.61 14.56 -11.72
N HIS A 128 -0.03 14.21 -10.59
CA HIS A 128 -0.95 15.12 -9.93
C HIS A 128 -0.18 16.40 -9.49
N PRO A 129 -0.63 17.61 -9.91
CA PRO A 129 0.00 18.85 -9.48
C PRO A 129 -0.05 18.95 -7.96
N ARG A 130 1.11 19.10 -7.31
CA ARG A 130 1.15 19.43 -5.88
C ARG A 130 0.96 20.93 -5.77
N GLU A 131 -0.06 21.36 -5.04
CA GLU A 131 -0.21 22.79 -4.78
C GLU A 131 0.95 23.25 -3.88
N PRO A 132 1.68 24.31 -4.27
CA PRO A 132 2.92 24.72 -3.59
C PRO A 132 2.73 25.17 -2.14
N TRP A 133 1.49 25.36 -1.68
CA TRP A 133 1.14 25.84 -0.34
C TRP A 133 0.55 24.74 0.57
N GLN A 134 0.60 23.48 0.16
CA GLN A 134 0.16 22.33 0.96
C GLN A 134 1.31 21.81 1.85
N PHE A 135 1.58 22.53 2.94
CA PHE A 135 2.47 22.10 4.03
C PHE A 135 1.67 21.48 5.19
#